data_AF-A0A0B8NVI0-F1
#
_entry.id   AF-A0A0B8NVI0-F1
#
_cell.length_a   1.000
_cell.length_b   1.000
_cell.length_c   1.000
_cell.angle_alpha   90.00
_cell.angle_beta   90.00
_cell.angle_gamma   90.00
#
_symmetry.space_group_name_H-M   'P 1'
#
loop_
_entity.id
_entity.type
_entity.pdbx_description
1 polymer ?
#
loop_
_entity_poly.entity_id
_entity_poly.type
_entity_poly.pdbx_seq_one_letter_code
_entity_poly.pdbx_strand_id
1 'polypeptide(L)'
;MLYCLIVAPFSFSSFAYESSEHDKDESSLSMTEQRIKYEQDTQDNPFVLTPHKMNYILPFTQTDSINTGAYGSNPDWQENFEDQEAKIQLSIKVPLNYGDLLVEGDALYFGFTAQSWWQIYSENISAPFRETNYQPEFFYLAPTEWKPFDSNFGWGVG
;
A
#
# COMPACT_ATOMS: atom_id res chain seq x y z
N MET A 1 50.58 -10.87 37.87
CA MET A 1 49.55 -11.39 36.92
C MET A 1 48.32 -11.78 37.73
N LEU A 2 47.30 -10.93 37.78
CA LEU A 2 45.93 -11.32 38.13
C LEU A 2 44.98 -10.29 37.52
N TYR A 3 44.13 -10.75 36.61
CA TYR A 3 43.21 -9.93 35.81
C TYR A 3 41.99 -9.53 36.67
N CYS A 4 41.67 -8.24 36.70
CA CYS A 4 40.43 -7.71 37.27
C CYS A 4 39.39 -7.62 36.14
N LEU A 5 38.39 -8.50 36.15
CA LEU A 5 37.23 -8.43 35.25
C LEU A 5 36.18 -7.51 35.89
N ILE A 6 36.13 -6.26 35.43
CA ILE A 6 35.04 -5.34 35.73
C ILE A 6 33.94 -5.60 34.69
N VAL A 7 32.82 -6.18 35.14
CA VAL A 7 31.59 -6.25 34.34
C VAL A 7 30.88 -4.91 34.51
N ALA A 8 30.87 -4.08 33.46
CA ALA A 8 30.06 -2.88 33.40
C ALA A 8 28.60 -3.25 33.07
N PRO A 9 27.60 -2.74 33.78
CA PRO A 9 26.21 -2.91 33.39
C PRO A 9 25.94 -2.04 32.14
N PHE A 10 25.52 -2.67 31.05
CA PHE A 10 24.94 -1.96 29.92
C PHE A 10 23.60 -1.36 30.37
N SER A 11 23.59 -0.06 30.65
CA SER A 11 22.36 0.71 30.79
C SER A 11 21.70 0.81 29.42
N PHE A 12 20.59 0.09 29.24
CA PHE A 12 19.65 0.35 28.15
C PHE A 12 19.06 1.74 28.35
N SER A 13 19.59 2.73 27.63
CA SER A 13 18.94 4.04 27.52
C SER A 13 17.69 3.86 26.68
N SER A 14 16.52 3.92 27.33
CA SER A 14 15.25 4.11 26.64
C SER A 14 15.37 5.36 25.77
N PHE A 15 15.29 5.20 24.45
CA PHE A 15 15.16 6.33 23.53
C PHE A 15 13.72 6.84 23.71
N ALA A 16 13.54 7.69 24.72
CA ALA A 16 12.33 8.47 24.86
C ALA A 16 12.26 9.39 23.66
N TYR A 17 11.28 9.15 22.79
CA TYR A 17 10.90 10.06 21.72
C TYR A 17 10.40 11.34 22.38
N GLU A 18 11.22 12.39 22.34
CA GLU A 18 10.86 13.74 22.78
C GLU A 18 9.74 14.23 21.87
N SER A 19 8.51 14.26 22.38
CA SER A 19 7.35 14.83 21.68
C SER A 19 7.55 16.35 21.57
N SER A 20 8.15 16.79 20.47
CA SER A 20 8.21 18.20 20.09
C SER A 20 6.79 18.75 19.94
N GLU A 21 6.59 20.04 20.26
CA GLU A 21 5.33 20.81 20.32
C GLU A 21 4.53 20.93 18.99
N HIS A 22 4.55 19.91 18.13
CA HIS A 22 3.86 19.85 16.84
C HIS A 22 2.48 19.16 16.91
N ASP A 23 1.99 18.82 18.11
CA ASP A 23 0.81 17.96 18.31
C ASP A 23 -0.53 18.70 18.49
N LYS A 24 -0.53 20.02 18.64
CA LYS A 24 -1.78 20.74 18.99
C LYS A 24 -2.74 20.96 17.82
N ASP A 25 -2.28 20.82 16.58
CA ASP A 25 -3.10 21.01 15.37
C ASP A 25 -3.53 19.66 14.74
N GLU A 26 -2.72 18.62 14.91
CA GLU A 26 -2.96 17.25 14.43
C GLU A 26 -4.22 16.60 15.03
N SER A 27 -4.54 16.91 16.30
CA SER A 27 -5.64 16.24 17.01
C SER A 27 -7.04 16.59 16.47
N SER A 28 -7.15 17.59 15.59
CA SER A 28 -8.42 18.03 14.99
C SER A 28 -8.61 17.53 13.55
N LEU A 29 -7.58 16.95 12.94
CA LEU A 29 -7.63 16.46 11.57
C LEU A 29 -8.37 15.12 11.49
N SER A 30 -9.17 14.95 10.44
CA SER A 30 -9.76 13.66 10.06
C SER A 30 -8.67 12.65 9.65
N MET A 31 -8.98 11.36 9.74
CA MET A 31 -8.05 10.29 9.34
C MET A 31 -7.56 10.42 7.89
N THR A 32 -8.38 10.97 7.00
CA THR A 32 -8.04 11.21 5.60
C THR A 32 -7.04 12.35 5.46
N GLU A 33 -7.26 13.46 6.18
CA GLU A 33 -6.36 14.61 6.17
C GLU A 33 -5.00 14.26 6.76
N GLN A 34 -4.98 13.53 7.88
CA GLN A 34 -3.75 13.01 8.47
C GLN A 34 -2.99 12.18 7.44
N ARG A 35 -3.66 11.24 6.75
CA ARG A 35 -3.04 10.44 5.69
C ARG A 35 -2.47 11.32 4.58
N ILE A 36 -3.23 12.27 4.04
CA ILE A 36 -2.77 13.16 2.96
C ILE A 36 -1.52 13.93 3.40
N LYS A 37 -1.53 14.46 4.62
CA LYS A 37 -0.39 15.18 5.18
C LYS A 37 0.85 14.30 5.31
N TYR A 38 0.73 13.08 5.85
CA TYR A 38 1.84 12.13 5.89
C TYR A 38 2.38 11.78 4.48
N GLU A 39 1.50 11.64 3.50
CA GLU A 39 1.88 11.38 2.12
C GLU A 39 2.61 12.58 1.49
N GLN A 40 2.21 13.81 1.81
CA GLN A 40 2.90 15.04 1.38
C GLN A 40 4.25 15.20 2.08
N ASP A 41 4.32 14.99 3.39
CA ASP A 41 5.57 15.12 4.17
C ASP A 41 6.64 14.10 3.74
N THR A 42 6.21 12.94 3.23
CA THR A 42 7.11 11.86 2.80
C THR A 42 7.37 11.83 1.29
N GLN A 43 6.72 12.69 0.50
CA GLN A 43 6.77 12.64 -0.97
C GLN A 43 8.18 12.81 -1.56
N ASP A 44 9.03 13.58 -0.87
CA ASP A 44 10.39 13.89 -1.31
C ASP A 44 11.41 12.78 -0.95
N ASN A 45 10.98 11.79 -0.15
CA ASN A 45 11.87 10.71 0.27
C ASN A 45 11.83 9.54 -0.74
N PRO A 46 12.92 9.29 -1.49
CA PRO A 46 12.95 8.23 -2.50
C PRO A 46 12.86 6.81 -1.93
N PHE A 47 12.99 6.64 -0.61
CA PHE A 47 12.89 5.34 0.06
C PHE A 47 11.51 5.05 0.64
N VAL A 48 10.56 6.00 0.54
CA VAL A 48 9.18 5.79 1.00
C VAL A 48 8.31 5.35 -0.17
N LEU A 49 7.57 4.26 0.03
CA LEU A 49 6.58 3.77 -0.93
C LEU A 49 5.19 4.15 -0.46
N THR A 50 4.52 5.01 -1.22
CA THR A 50 3.19 5.49 -0.87
C THR A 50 2.09 4.55 -1.40
N PRO A 51 1.20 4.05 -0.53
CA PRO A 51 0.09 3.19 -0.97
C PRO A 51 -0.95 4.00 -1.75
N HIS A 52 -1.41 3.45 -2.87
CA HIS A 52 -2.53 4.02 -3.62
C HIS A 52 -3.87 3.44 -3.12
N LYS A 53 -4.09 2.14 -3.36
CA LYS A 53 -5.16 1.32 -2.74
C LYS A 53 -4.59 0.50 -1.58
N MET A 54 -5.47 -0.21 -0.86
CA MET A 54 -5.06 -1.13 0.20
C MET A 54 -4.13 -2.21 -0.36
N ASN A 55 -3.00 -2.42 0.29
CA ASN A 55 -2.08 -3.52 0.00
C ASN A 55 -2.42 -4.68 0.94
N TYR A 56 -2.57 -5.89 0.39
CA TYR A 56 -2.91 -7.05 1.21
C TYR A 56 -2.41 -8.35 0.60
N ILE A 57 -2.23 -9.34 1.49
CA ILE A 57 -1.99 -10.72 1.14
C ILE A 57 -3.03 -11.54 1.92
N LEU A 58 -3.86 -12.26 1.18
CA LEU A 58 -4.80 -13.23 1.72
C LEU A 58 -4.25 -14.62 1.41
N PRO A 59 -3.63 -15.32 2.38
CA PRO A 59 -3.02 -16.62 2.15
C PRO A 59 -4.06 -17.72 1.86
N PHE A 60 -5.32 -17.47 2.21
CA PHE A 60 -6.42 -18.39 2.00
C PHE A 60 -7.65 -17.62 1.51
N THR A 61 -8.12 -17.98 0.33
CA THR A 61 -9.40 -17.57 -0.25
C THR A 61 -10.04 -18.78 -0.92
N GLN A 62 -11.36 -18.91 -0.80
CA GLN A 62 -12.12 -19.99 -1.40
C GLN A 62 -13.05 -19.40 -2.46
N THR A 63 -13.06 -20.00 -3.65
CA THR A 63 -13.94 -19.61 -4.76
C THR A 63 -14.84 -20.80 -5.10
N ASP A 64 -16.16 -20.58 -5.18
CA ASP A 64 -17.13 -21.67 -5.44
C ASP A 64 -17.12 -22.17 -6.89
N SER A 65 -16.62 -21.37 -7.83
CA SER A 65 -16.58 -21.71 -9.25
C SER A 65 -15.41 -21.00 -9.95
N ILE A 66 -14.33 -21.75 -10.19
CA ILE A 66 -13.20 -21.27 -11.00
C ILE A 66 -13.56 -21.39 -12.48
N ASN A 67 -13.33 -20.32 -13.24
CA ASN A 67 -13.53 -20.31 -14.69
C ASN A 67 -12.40 -21.08 -15.40
N THR A 68 -12.56 -22.40 -15.50
CA THR A 68 -11.61 -23.29 -16.18
C THR A 68 -11.67 -23.17 -17.71
N GLY A 69 -12.80 -22.68 -18.27
CA GLY A 69 -13.00 -22.55 -19.71
C GLY A 69 -12.00 -21.61 -20.39
N ALA A 70 -11.48 -20.61 -19.66
CA ALA A 70 -10.43 -19.72 -20.15
C ALA A 70 -9.07 -20.42 -20.35
N TYR A 71 -8.86 -21.57 -19.69
CA TYR A 71 -7.58 -22.31 -19.67
C TYR A 71 -7.60 -23.57 -20.54
N GLY A 72 -8.60 -23.76 -21.40
CA GLY A 72 -8.74 -24.97 -22.23
C GLY A 72 -7.60 -25.23 -23.24
N SER A 73 -6.65 -24.30 -23.39
CA SER A 73 -5.42 -24.53 -24.13
C SER A 73 -4.41 -25.43 -23.39
N ASN A 74 -4.55 -25.57 -22.08
CA ASN A 74 -3.73 -26.43 -21.23
C ASN A 74 -4.62 -27.34 -20.37
N PRO A 75 -4.89 -28.59 -20.82
CA PRO A 75 -5.76 -29.53 -20.12
C PRO A 75 -5.29 -29.82 -18.69
N ASP A 76 -3.97 -29.86 -18.48
CA ASP A 76 -3.39 -30.11 -17.16
C ASP A 76 -3.76 -28.99 -16.18
N TRP A 77 -3.92 -27.74 -16.61
CA TRP A 77 -4.31 -26.66 -15.71
C TRP A 77 -5.82 -26.61 -15.51
N GLN A 78 -6.57 -26.91 -16.56
CA GLN A 78 -8.04 -26.87 -16.55
C GLN A 78 -8.66 -27.82 -15.52
N GLU A 79 -8.10 -29.02 -15.36
CA GLU A 79 -8.68 -30.09 -14.51
C GLU A 79 -8.12 -30.11 -13.08
N ASN A 80 -7.02 -29.40 -12.83
CA ASN A 80 -6.24 -29.52 -11.60
C ASN A 80 -6.19 -28.25 -10.75
N PHE A 81 -6.95 -27.21 -11.10
CA PHE A 81 -7.10 -26.04 -10.23
C PHE A 81 -7.83 -26.43 -8.94
N GLU A 82 -7.34 -25.88 -7.83
CA GLU A 82 -7.97 -26.03 -6.53
C GLU A 82 -8.84 -24.79 -6.28
N ASP A 83 -9.98 -24.99 -5.64
CA ASP A 83 -10.89 -23.90 -5.26
C ASP A 83 -10.27 -22.94 -4.22
N GLN A 84 -9.15 -23.35 -3.63
CA GLN A 84 -8.38 -22.63 -2.63
C GLN A 84 -7.22 -21.92 -3.31
N GLU A 85 -7.15 -20.60 -3.13
CA GLU A 85 -6.08 -19.79 -3.71
C GLU A 85 -5.60 -18.71 -2.74
N ALA A 86 -4.36 -18.26 -2.93
CA ALA A 86 -3.85 -17.07 -2.28
C ALA A 86 -4.14 -15.85 -3.18
N LYS A 87 -4.59 -14.76 -2.57
CA LYS A 87 -4.86 -13.51 -3.28
C LYS A 87 -3.93 -12.41 -2.79
N ILE A 88 -3.25 -11.76 -3.73
CA ILE A 88 -2.30 -10.69 -3.44
C ILE A 88 -2.74 -9.44 -4.18
N GLN A 89 -2.72 -8.30 -3.49
CA GLN A 89 -2.88 -6.99 -4.11
C GLN A 89 -1.74 -6.08 -3.68
N LEU A 90 -0.98 -5.63 -4.66
CA LEU A 90 0.04 -4.61 -4.52
C LEU A 90 -0.46 -3.34 -5.21
N SER A 91 -0.51 -2.22 -4.51
CA SER A 91 -0.95 -0.94 -5.04
C SER A 91 -0.12 0.21 -4.50
N ILE A 92 0.61 0.84 -5.39
CA ILE A 92 1.50 1.97 -5.09
C ILE A 92 1.10 3.18 -5.92
N LYS A 93 1.38 4.37 -5.42
CA LYS A 93 1.36 5.61 -6.20
C LYS A 93 2.68 6.33 -6.04
N VAL A 94 3.05 7.07 -7.08
CA VAL A 94 4.20 7.97 -7.08
C VAL A 94 3.76 9.36 -7.53
N PRO A 95 4.25 10.43 -6.88
CA PRO A 95 4.05 11.78 -7.37
C PRO A 95 4.83 11.97 -8.67
N LEU A 96 4.23 12.66 -9.65
CA LEU A 96 4.89 13.02 -10.91
C LEU A 96 5.41 14.47 -10.89
N ASN A 97 4.91 15.28 -9.97
CA ASN A 97 5.34 16.64 -9.68
C ASN A 97 5.58 16.78 -8.17
N TYR A 98 6.51 17.67 -7.82
CA TYR A 98 6.87 17.98 -6.42
C TYR A 98 6.49 19.41 -6.01
N GLY A 99 5.81 20.14 -6.89
CA GLY A 99 5.32 21.48 -6.64
C GLY A 99 4.04 21.74 -7.42
N ASP A 100 3.36 22.83 -7.07
CA ASP A 100 2.04 23.18 -7.60
C ASP A 100 2.05 23.35 -9.13
N LEU A 101 0.99 22.89 -9.78
CA LEU A 101 0.77 22.94 -11.23
C LEU A 101 -0.19 24.06 -11.62
N LEU A 102 -1.41 24.02 -11.09
CA LEU A 102 -2.55 24.90 -11.40
C LEU A 102 -3.09 25.60 -10.14
N VAL A 103 -3.18 24.87 -9.03
CA VAL A 103 -3.69 25.34 -7.73
C VAL A 103 -2.70 24.98 -6.64
N GLU A 104 -2.61 25.82 -5.61
CA GLU A 104 -1.77 25.56 -4.45
C GLU A 104 -2.15 24.23 -3.76
N GLY A 105 -1.18 23.34 -3.59
CA GLY A 105 -1.35 22.02 -3.01
C GLY A 105 -1.91 20.96 -3.96
N ASP A 106 -1.95 21.23 -5.27
CA ASP A 106 -2.32 20.22 -6.26
C ASP A 106 -1.19 19.23 -6.56
N ALA A 107 -1.56 18.04 -7.03
CA ALA A 107 -0.59 17.03 -7.42
C ALA A 107 -1.14 16.06 -8.47
N LEU A 108 -0.27 15.69 -9.39
CA LEU A 108 -0.44 14.66 -10.38
C LEU A 108 0.29 13.40 -9.91
N TYR A 109 -0.43 12.28 -9.91
CA TYR A 109 0.10 11.00 -9.48
C TYR A 109 0.00 9.97 -10.59
N PHE A 110 0.94 9.04 -10.56
CA PHE A 110 0.84 7.77 -11.26
C PHE A 110 0.57 6.66 -10.24
N GLY A 111 -0.53 5.94 -10.41
CA GLY A 111 -0.90 4.78 -9.64
C GLY A 111 -0.65 3.49 -10.41
N PHE A 112 -0.20 2.46 -9.71
CA PHE A 112 -0.12 1.11 -10.25
C PHE A 112 -0.71 0.13 -9.25
N THR A 113 -1.73 -0.61 -9.67
CA THR A 113 -2.33 -1.71 -8.91
C THR A 113 -2.13 -3.02 -9.66
N ALA A 114 -1.54 -4.01 -9.00
CA ALA A 114 -1.46 -5.39 -9.45
C ALA A 114 -2.26 -6.28 -8.50
N GLN A 115 -3.15 -7.11 -9.07
CA GLN A 115 -3.90 -8.13 -8.34
C GLN A 115 -3.57 -9.50 -8.92
N SER A 116 -3.13 -10.43 -8.07
CA SER A 116 -2.74 -11.78 -8.48
C SER A 116 -3.54 -12.83 -7.72
N TRP A 117 -3.95 -13.87 -8.43
CA TRP A 117 -4.53 -15.09 -7.88
C TRP A 117 -3.54 -16.23 -8.06
N TRP A 118 -3.06 -16.76 -6.95
CA TRP A 118 -2.00 -17.74 -6.92
C TRP A 118 -2.53 -19.08 -6.39
N GLN A 119 -2.42 -20.12 -7.22
CA GLN A 119 -2.85 -21.48 -6.90
C GLN A 119 -1.81 -22.19 -6.03
N ILE A 120 -1.48 -21.62 -4.87
CA ILE A 120 -0.41 -22.13 -3.99
C ILE A 120 -0.65 -23.58 -3.51
N TYR A 121 -1.92 -24.01 -3.46
CA TYR A 121 -2.32 -25.34 -3.00
C TYR A 121 -2.36 -26.39 -4.12
N SER A 122 -2.30 -25.99 -5.39
CA SER A 122 -2.30 -26.90 -6.53
C SER A 122 -0.88 -27.42 -6.82
N GLU A 123 -0.36 -28.26 -5.91
CA GLU A 123 1.00 -28.82 -5.99
C GLU A 123 1.20 -29.69 -7.25
N ASN A 124 0.15 -30.38 -7.69
CA ASN A 124 0.09 -31.19 -8.90
C ASN A 124 0.46 -30.43 -10.19
N ILE A 125 0.16 -29.13 -10.26
CA ILE A 125 0.49 -28.25 -11.40
C ILE A 125 1.63 -27.27 -11.08
N SER A 126 2.42 -27.55 -10.04
CA SER A 126 3.54 -26.70 -9.58
C SER A 126 3.11 -25.30 -9.13
N ALA A 127 1.91 -25.18 -8.55
CA ALA A 127 1.39 -23.95 -7.95
C ALA A 127 1.51 -22.68 -8.83
N PRO A 128 0.88 -22.63 -10.01
CA PRO A 128 1.01 -21.52 -10.94
C PRO A 128 0.20 -20.28 -10.48
N PHE A 129 0.61 -19.11 -10.94
CA PHE A 129 -0.27 -17.93 -10.91
C PHE A 129 -1.36 -18.12 -11.95
N ARG A 130 -2.61 -18.19 -11.51
CA ARG A 130 -3.76 -18.39 -12.38
C ARG A 130 -4.07 -17.12 -13.17
N GLU A 131 -4.00 -15.97 -12.53
CA GLU A 131 -4.31 -14.68 -13.14
C GLU A 131 -3.50 -13.56 -12.49
N THR A 132 -3.11 -12.55 -13.27
CA THR A 132 -2.56 -11.29 -12.76
C THR A 132 -3.11 -10.12 -13.56
N ASN A 133 -3.93 -9.31 -12.90
CA ASN A 133 -4.50 -8.10 -13.46
C ASN A 133 -3.64 -6.89 -13.12
N TYR A 134 -3.27 -6.12 -14.14
CA TYR A 134 -2.51 -4.88 -14.02
C TYR A 134 -3.40 -3.68 -14.35
N GLN A 135 -3.47 -2.73 -13.42
CA GLN A 135 -4.23 -1.49 -13.57
C GLN A 135 -3.30 -0.29 -13.32
N PRO A 136 -2.67 0.24 -14.37
CA PRO A 136 -2.02 1.55 -14.32
C PRO A 136 -3.07 2.67 -14.42
N GLU A 137 -2.88 3.75 -13.66
CA GLU A 137 -3.77 4.92 -13.70
C GLU A 137 -2.98 6.23 -13.49
N PHE A 138 -3.46 7.31 -14.09
CA PHE A 138 -2.99 8.67 -13.84
C PHE A 138 -4.14 9.47 -13.26
N PHE A 139 -3.90 10.18 -12.18
CA PHE A 139 -4.94 10.98 -11.55
C PHE A 139 -4.36 12.28 -11.02
N TYR A 140 -5.18 13.33 -11.11
CA TYR A 140 -4.87 14.64 -10.57
C TYR A 140 -5.71 14.86 -9.31
N LEU A 141 -5.07 15.33 -8.24
CA LEU A 141 -5.71 15.69 -6.98
C LEU A 141 -5.54 17.19 -6.76
N ALA A 142 -6.63 17.88 -6.48
CA ALA A 142 -6.60 19.27 -6.06
C ALA A 142 -7.40 19.46 -4.75
N PRO A 143 -6.85 20.21 -3.78
CA PRO A 143 -7.59 20.57 -2.59
C PRO A 143 -8.75 21.50 -2.95
N THR A 144 -9.82 21.45 -2.17
CA THR A 144 -10.94 22.38 -2.30
C THR A 144 -11.20 23.10 -0.99
N GLU A 145 -11.58 24.36 -1.08
CA GLU A 145 -12.02 25.14 0.08
C GLU A 145 -13.45 24.79 0.51
N TRP A 146 -14.17 23.97 -0.27
CA TRP A 146 -15.54 23.59 0.04
C TRP A 146 -15.57 22.52 1.12
N LYS A 147 -16.07 22.89 2.30
CA LYS A 147 -16.14 22.05 3.50
C LYS A 147 -17.58 21.72 3.88
N PRO A 148 -18.22 20.70 3.28
CA PRO A 148 -19.48 20.20 3.80
C PRO A 148 -19.22 19.49 5.15
N PHE A 149 -19.97 19.86 6.18
CA PHE A 149 -19.89 19.27 7.54
C PHE A 149 -18.50 19.35 8.20
N ASP A 150 -17.77 20.46 8.00
CA ASP A 150 -16.44 20.72 8.58
C ASP A 150 -15.33 19.74 8.17
N SER A 151 -15.48 19.03 7.04
CA SER A 151 -14.45 18.15 6.48
C SER A 151 -13.82 18.77 5.23
N ASN A 152 -12.47 18.73 5.10
CA ASN A 152 -11.81 19.16 3.87
C ASN A 152 -12.08 18.15 2.75
N PHE A 153 -12.58 18.63 1.62
CA PHE A 153 -12.84 17.81 0.44
C PHE A 153 -11.80 18.09 -0.65
N GLY A 154 -11.38 17.06 -1.36
CA GLY A 154 -10.57 17.14 -2.59
C GLY A 154 -11.36 16.51 -3.73
N TRP A 155 -11.30 17.08 -4.94
CA TRP A 155 -11.77 16.38 -6.14
C TRP A 155 -10.58 15.85 -6.91
N GLY A 156 -10.76 14.67 -7.51
CA GLY A 156 -9.78 14.06 -8.38
C GLY A 156 -10.44 13.50 -9.63
N VAL A 157 -9.70 13.55 -10.74
CA VAL A 157 -10.10 12.98 -12.02
C VAL A 157 -9.01 12.01 -12.44
N GLY A 158 -9.42 10.76 -12.73
CA GLY A 158 -8.54 9.64 -13.09
C GLY A 158 -9.36 8.42 -13.51
#